data_AF-A0AA52AS21-F1
#
_entry.id   AF-A0AA52AS21-F1
#
_cell.length_a   1.000
_cell.length_b   1.000
_cell.length_c   1.000
_cell.angle_alpha   90.00
_cell.angle_beta   90.00
_cell.angle_gamma   90.00
#
_symmetry.space_group_name_H-M   'P 1'
#
loop_
_entity.id
_entity.type
_entity.pdbx_description
1 polymer ?
#
loop_
_entity_poly.entity_id
_entity_poly.type
_entity_poly.pdbx_seq_one_letter_code
_entity_poly.pdbx_strand_id
1 'polypeptide(L)'
;MCEYCGCQALESIDQLTMEHEAVVNLIGQVRGAHRDGKIAYMAEPAREIAAVLGPHTQVEEHGLFPAMAADFPEKIRRPVLPLASCVSRSPSPAAESWPVRCVTALP
;
A
#
# COMPACT_ATOMS: atom_id res chain seq x y z
N MET A 1 -24.59 -16.57 -2.83
CA MET A 1 -24.12 -17.55 -1.84
C MET A 1 -23.52 -18.71 -2.63
N CYS A 2 -22.27 -18.55 -3.05
CA CYS A 2 -21.53 -19.56 -3.81
C CYS A 2 -20.56 -20.21 -2.81
N GLU A 3 -21.03 -21.29 -2.19
CA GLU A 3 -20.38 -22.04 -1.09
C GLU A 3 -19.21 -22.93 -1.56
N TYR A 4 -18.63 -22.67 -2.73
CA TYR A 4 -17.44 -23.36 -3.18
C TYR A 4 -16.25 -22.43 -2.97
N CYS A 5 -15.47 -22.70 -1.91
CA CYS A 5 -14.35 -21.93 -1.37
C CYS A 5 -13.34 -21.33 -2.37
N GLY A 6 -13.37 -21.69 -3.66
CA GLY A 6 -12.49 -21.15 -4.69
C GLY A 6 -12.97 -19.83 -5.31
N CYS A 7 -14.27 -19.61 -5.52
CA CYS A 7 -14.74 -18.41 -6.23
C CYS A 7 -14.55 -17.12 -5.42
N GLN A 8 -14.83 -17.17 -4.12
CA GLN A 8 -14.58 -16.06 -3.21
C GLN A 8 -13.08 -15.74 -3.07
N ALA A 9 -12.22 -16.76 -3.14
CA ALA A 9 -10.77 -16.57 -3.15
C ALA A 9 -10.32 -15.89 -4.45
N LEU A 10 -10.88 -16.26 -5.60
CA LEU A 10 -10.60 -15.62 -6.88
C LEU A 10 -11.04 -14.15 -6.91
N GLU A 11 -12.25 -13.85 -6.42
CA GLU A 11 -12.74 -12.47 -6.29
C GLU A 11 -11.85 -11.64 -5.35
N SER A 12 -11.41 -12.22 -4.24
CA SER A 12 -10.50 -11.54 -3.30
C SER A 12 -9.13 -11.28 -3.92
N ILE A 13 -8.58 -12.23 -4.66
CA ILE A 13 -7.29 -12.09 -5.36
C ILE A 13 -7.38 -11.01 -6.46
N ASP A 14 -8.47 -10.99 -7.22
CA ASP A 14 -8.71 -9.98 -8.26
C ASP A 14 -8.77 -8.58 -7.65
N GLN A 15 -9.52 -8.42 -6.54
CA GLN A 15 -9.60 -7.17 -5.79
C GLN A 15 -8.24 -6.71 -5.25
N LEU A 16 -7.46 -7.61 -4.63
CA LEU A 16 -6.12 -7.28 -4.14
C LEU A 16 -5.17 -6.90 -5.28
N THR A 17 -5.33 -7.50 -6.46
CA THR A 17 -4.54 -7.17 -7.66
C THR A 17 -4.87 -5.77 -8.18
N MET A 18 -6.15 -5.41 -8.26
CA MET A 18 -6.57 -4.04 -8.62
C MET A 18 -6.06 -3.00 -7.62
N GLU A 19 -6.03 -3.33 -6.33
CA GLU A 19 -5.48 -2.46 -5.28
C GLU A 19 -3.96 -2.25 -5.45
N HIS A 20 -3.21 -3.28 -5.87
CA HIS A 20 -1.79 -3.13 -6.20
C HIS A 20 -1.57 -2.16 -7.36
N GLU A 21 -2.35 -2.28 -8.44
CA GLU A 21 -2.26 -1.36 -9.58
C GLU A 21 -2.55 0.08 -9.17
N ALA A 22 -3.59 0.30 -8.35
CA ALA A 22 -3.93 1.61 -7.82
C ALA A 22 -2.78 2.21 -6.99
N VAL A 23 -2.17 1.42 -6.10
CA VAL A 23 -1.03 1.86 -5.27
C VAL A 23 0.19 2.18 -6.13
N VAL A 24 0.53 1.35 -7.13
CA VAL A 24 1.66 1.62 -8.04
C VAL A 24 1.48 2.95 -8.77
N ASN A 25 0.27 3.22 -9.25
CA ASN A 25 -0.06 4.48 -9.92
C ASN A 25 0.11 5.68 -8.99
N LEU A 26 -0.40 5.60 -7.75
CA LEU A 26 -0.26 6.66 -6.75
C LEU A 26 1.20 6.89 -6.32
N ILE A 27 1.99 5.83 -6.18
CA ILE A 27 3.44 5.93 -5.93
C ILE A 27 4.12 6.68 -7.08
N GLY A 28 3.73 6.41 -8.32
CA GLY A 28 4.17 7.15 -9.50
C GLY A 28 3.91 8.65 -9.38
N GLN A 29 2.71 9.03 -8.91
CA GLN A 29 2.34 10.43 -8.69
C GLN A 29 3.20 11.09 -7.60
N VAL A 30 3.41 10.42 -6.46
CA VAL A 30 4.27 10.94 -5.38
C VAL A 30 5.71 11.15 -5.87
N ARG A 31 6.28 10.14 -6.55
CA ARG A 31 7.64 10.21 -7.10
C ARG A 31 7.76 11.29 -8.18
N GLY A 32 6.74 11.45 -9.02
CA GLY A 32 6.67 12.50 -10.04
C GLY A 32 6.64 13.90 -9.41
N ALA A 33 5.75 14.13 -8.44
CA ALA A 33 5.64 15.39 -7.72
C ALA A 33 6.95 15.75 -6.99
N HIS A 34 7.63 14.76 -6.38
CA HIS A 34 8.93 14.97 -5.76
C HIS A 34 10.00 15.40 -6.77
N ARG A 35 10.12 14.71 -7.92
CA ARG A 35 11.08 15.07 -8.98
C ARG A 35 10.85 16.48 -9.52
N ASP A 36 9.59 16.89 -9.64
CA ASP A 36 9.20 18.21 -10.14
C ASP A 36 9.30 19.32 -9.07
N GLY A 37 9.70 19.02 -7.83
CA GLY A 37 9.70 19.97 -6.71
C GLY A 37 8.30 20.38 -6.24
N LYS A 38 7.25 19.68 -6.70
CA LYS A 38 5.83 19.91 -6.42
C LYS A 38 5.41 19.28 -5.08
N ILE A 39 6.12 19.61 -4.01
CA ILE A 39 5.98 18.96 -2.70
C ILE A 39 4.55 18.98 -2.14
N ALA A 40 3.82 20.09 -2.33
CA ALA A 40 2.44 20.21 -1.89
C ALA A 40 1.50 19.16 -2.52
N TYR A 41 1.82 18.68 -3.72
CA TYR A 41 1.03 17.69 -4.45
C TYR A 41 1.35 16.23 -4.06
N MET A 42 2.35 16.00 -3.20
CA MET A 42 2.67 14.66 -2.70
C MET A 42 1.68 14.19 -1.62
N ALA A 43 1.03 15.11 -0.91
CA ALA A 43 0.29 14.81 0.32
C ALA A 43 -0.98 13.98 0.07
N GLU A 44 -1.79 14.37 -0.91
CA GLU A 44 -3.03 13.65 -1.26
C GLU A 44 -2.76 12.21 -1.74
N PRO A 45 -1.92 11.97 -2.77
CA PRO A 45 -1.65 10.60 -3.20
C PRO A 45 -0.99 9.76 -2.10
N ALA A 46 -0.16 10.35 -1.23
CA ALA A 46 0.37 9.63 -0.06
C ALA A 46 -0.74 9.19 0.92
N ARG A 47 -1.76 10.02 1.15
CA ARG A 47 -2.93 9.67 1.98
C ARG A 47 -3.76 8.57 1.34
N GLU A 48 -4.00 8.65 0.03
CA GLU A 48 -4.73 7.63 -0.72
C GLU A 48 -4.02 6.27 -0.66
N ILE A 49 -2.68 6.25 -0.80
CA ILE A 49 -1.90 5.01 -0.67
C ILE A 49 -2.15 4.34 0.70
N ALA A 50 -2.13 5.08 1.81
CA ALA A 50 -2.41 4.46 3.10
C ALA A 50 -3.88 4.06 3.28
N ALA A 51 -4.82 4.80 2.69
CA ALA A 51 -6.22 4.45 2.71
C ALA A 51 -6.48 3.10 2.00
N VAL A 52 -5.71 2.79 0.95
CA VAL A 52 -5.75 1.47 0.29
C VAL A 52 -4.97 0.43 1.07
N LEU A 53 -3.71 0.71 1.44
CA LEU A 53 -2.83 -0.29 2.05
C LEU A 53 -3.25 -0.71 3.46
N GLY A 54 -3.95 0.15 4.21
CA GLY A 54 -4.49 -0.20 5.53
C GLY A 54 -5.40 -1.43 5.51
N PRO A 55 -6.57 -1.37 4.86
CA PRO A 55 -7.46 -2.52 4.73
C PRO A 55 -6.85 -3.66 3.90
N HIS A 56 -6.10 -3.35 2.84
CA HIS A 56 -5.42 -4.36 2.01
C HIS A 56 -4.54 -5.30 2.83
N THR A 57 -3.63 -4.73 3.63
CA THR A 57 -2.73 -5.51 4.48
C THR A 57 -3.49 -6.31 5.54
N GLN A 58 -4.63 -5.83 6.02
CA GLN A 58 -5.47 -6.60 6.94
C GLN A 58 -6.02 -7.88 6.28
N VAL A 59 -6.49 -7.79 5.04
CA VAL A 59 -6.98 -8.96 4.26
C VAL A 59 -5.86 -9.94 3.97
N GLU A 60 -4.69 -9.43 3.58
CA GLU A 60 -3.52 -10.28 3.34
C GLU A 60 -3.04 -10.99 4.61
N GLU A 61 -2.79 -10.25 5.70
CA GLU A 61 -2.21 -10.80 6.93
C GLU A 61 -3.13 -11.74 7.69
N HIS A 62 -4.45 -11.50 7.65
CA HIS A 62 -5.42 -12.28 8.43
C HIS A 62 -6.24 -13.26 7.58
N GLY A 63 -6.12 -13.19 6.25
CA GLY A 63 -6.85 -14.06 5.31
C GLY A 63 -5.90 -14.81 4.38
N LEU A 64 -5.30 -14.10 3.43
CA LEU A 64 -4.55 -14.72 2.32
C LEU A 64 -3.25 -15.40 2.77
N PHE A 65 -2.41 -14.73 3.57
CA PHE A 65 -1.13 -15.26 4.00
C PHE A 65 -1.26 -16.50 4.90
N PRO A 66 -2.13 -16.54 5.93
CA PRO A 66 -2.35 -17.76 6.70
C PRO A 66 -2.78 -18.95 5.84
N ALA A 67 -3.65 -18.72 4.84
CA ALA A 67 -4.09 -19.75 3.92
C ALA A 67 -2.97 -20.27 3.00
N MET A 68 -2.03 -19.41 2.58
CA MET A 68 -0.89 -19.78 1.75
C MET A 68 0.28 -20.39 2.53
N ALA A 69 0.37 -20.16 3.84
CA ALA A 69 1.55 -20.48 4.64
C ALA A 69 1.89 -21.98 4.71
N ALA A 70 0.89 -22.85 4.56
CA ALA A 70 1.08 -24.28 4.57
C ALA A 70 1.85 -24.77 3.34
N ASP A 71 1.53 -24.20 2.16
CA ASP A 71 2.03 -24.69 0.88
C ASP A 71 3.17 -23.83 0.31
N PHE A 72 3.20 -22.53 0.65
CA PHE A 72 4.11 -21.54 0.07
C PHE A 72 4.72 -20.59 1.11
N PRO A 73 5.33 -21.09 2.21
CA PRO A 73 5.84 -20.25 3.29
C PRO A 73 6.91 -19.24 2.84
N GLU A 74 7.71 -19.57 1.82
CA GLU A 74 8.75 -18.69 1.27
C GLU A 74 8.21 -17.51 0.46
N LYS A 75 6.92 -17.56 0.07
CA LYS A 75 6.25 -16.49 -0.67
C LYS A 75 5.67 -15.42 0.25
N ILE A 76 5.54 -15.70 1.55
CA ILE A 76 5.00 -14.76 2.53
C ILE A 76 6.14 -13.85 2.99
N ARG A 77 6.30 -12.71 2.32
CA ARG A 77 7.22 -11.64 2.76
C ARG A 77 6.48 -10.72 3.72
N ARG A 78 6.89 -10.65 5.00
CA ARG A 78 6.29 -9.70 5.95
C ARG A 78 6.42 -8.27 5.40
N PRO A 79 5.33 -7.48 5.34
CA PRO A 79 5.44 -6.09 4.94
C PRO A 79 6.30 -5.33 5.94
N VAL A 80 7.32 -4.64 5.43
CA VAL A 80 8.04 -3.63 6.19
C VAL A 80 7.10 -2.43 6.29
N LEU A 81 6.73 -2.08 7.52
CA LEU A 81 5.92 -0.91 7.88
C LEU A 81 6.80 0.36 7.94
N PRO A 82 6.90 1.19 6.88
CA PRO A 82 7.22 2.59 7.09
C PRO A 82 6.24 3.54 6.40
N LEU A 83 5.14 3.05 5.79
CA LEU A 83 4.09 3.91 5.23
C LEU A 83 3.44 4.83 6.27
N ALA A 84 3.33 4.36 7.52
CA ALA A 84 2.89 5.19 8.65
C ALA A 84 3.73 6.47 8.81
N SER A 85 5.00 6.45 8.37
CA SER A 85 5.91 7.59 8.44
C SER A 85 5.67 8.66 7.36
N CYS A 86 5.02 8.27 6.26
CA CYS A 86 4.55 9.15 5.18
C CYS A 86 3.19 9.77 5.51
N VAL A 87 2.32 8.98 6.16
CA VAL A 87 0.89 9.24 6.29
C VAL A 87 0.47 9.60 7.72
N SER A 88 1.42 9.76 8.64
CA SER A 88 1.15 10.34 9.95
C SER A 88 0.39 11.66 9.77
N ARG A 89 -0.74 11.80 10.50
CA ARG A 89 -1.78 12.84 10.35
C ARG A 89 -1.27 14.30 10.30
N SER A 90 -0.02 14.55 10.67
CA SER A 90 0.78 15.71 10.28
C SER A 90 2.26 15.33 10.21
N PRO A 91 2.91 15.53 9.06
CA PRO A 91 3.96 16.55 9.03
C PRO A 91 3.47 17.66 8.13
N SER A 92 3.63 18.92 8.55
CA SER A 92 3.47 20.00 7.59
C SER A 92 4.36 19.69 6.37
N PRO A 93 3.91 19.91 5.13
CA PRO A 93 4.80 19.95 3.97
C PRO A 93 6.04 20.86 4.19
N ALA A 94 5.98 21.74 5.20
CA ALA A 94 7.09 22.58 5.67
C ALA A 94 8.15 21.86 6.52
N ALA A 95 7.95 20.59 6.94
CA ALA A 95 9.01 19.80 7.55
C ALA A 95 9.99 19.39 6.46
N GLU A 96 11.17 20.00 6.42
CA GLU A 96 12.19 19.85 5.36
C GLU A 96 12.50 18.37 5.01
N SER A 97 12.37 17.45 5.95
CA SER A 97 12.69 16.03 5.75
C SER A 97 11.51 15.15 5.30
N TRP A 98 10.26 15.65 5.34
CA TRP A 98 9.09 14.82 5.00
C TRP A 98 9.11 14.28 3.57
N PRO A 99 9.41 15.08 2.52
CA PRO A 99 9.34 14.59 1.14
C PRO A 99 10.29 13.43 0.88
N VAL A 100 11.53 13.54 1.37
CA VAL A 100 12.57 12.52 1.22
C VAL A 100 12.18 11.25 1.96
N ARG A 101 11.71 11.38 3.21
CA ARG A 101 11.19 10.24 3.99
C ARG A 101 10.02 9.55 3.29
N CYS A 102 9.13 10.34 2.70
CA CYS A 102 7.96 9.83 2.00
C CYS A 102 8.36 8.96 0.81
N VAL A 103 9.24 9.46 -0.07
CA VAL A 103 9.69 8.71 -1.24
C VAL A 103 10.51 7.47 -0.87
N THR A 104 11.29 7.54 0.22
CA THR A 104 12.14 6.43 0.69
C THR A 104 11.32 5.28 1.27
N ALA A 105 10.17 5.59 1.87
CA ALA A 105 9.29 4.60 2.47
C ALA A 105 8.31 3.94 1.46
N LEU A 106 8.19 4.47 0.25
CA LEU A 106 7.41 3.85 -0.82
C LEU A 106 8.25 2.82 -1.58
N PRO A 107 7.71 1.59 -1.81
CA PRO A 107 8.41 0.52 -2.51
C PRO A 107 8.79 0.88 -3.95
#